data_AF-A0A357ARK3-F1
#
_entry.id   AF-A0A357ARK3-F1
#
_cell.length_a   1.000
_cell.length_b   1.000
_cell.length_c   1.000
_cell.angle_alpha   90.00
_cell.angle_beta   90.00
_cell.angle_gamma   90.00
#
_symmetry.space_group_name_H-M   'P 1'
#
loop_
_entity.id
_entity.type
_entity.pdbx_description
1 polymer ?
#
loop_
_entity_poly.entity_id
_entity_poly.type
_entity_poly.pdbx_seq_one_letter_code
_entity_poly.pdbx_strand_id
1 'polypeptide(L)'
;IQRVSPDTKTFAFIGDSTFFASGITGVVNAVYNEADEVICVLDNSTTAMTGQQPHPGTGVTMMGEITEKVDIEAVLKGVGVGFVKKVDPMNHKEAVLAVKEAAAVKGVSALIFKSPCVSLFRSDKQAHIDEDKCIGCRKCINEIGCPGLYFKDGKAHIDEAQCNGCGLCTQICPVGAIDIKKLV
;
A
#
# COMPACT_ATOMS: atom_id res chain seq x y z
N ILE A 1 26.18 22.77 4.22
CA ILE A 1 24.79 22.28 4.25
C ILE A 1 24.86 20.82 4.72
N GLN A 2 24.16 20.46 5.78
CA GLN A 2 24.13 19.11 6.35
C GLN A 2 22.67 18.64 6.42
N ARG A 3 22.44 17.33 6.37
CA ARG A 3 21.11 16.76 6.65
C ARG A 3 20.67 17.12 8.07
N VAL A 4 19.40 17.49 8.23
CA VAL A 4 18.82 17.86 9.53
C VAL A 4 18.87 16.69 10.51
N SER A 5 18.63 15.46 10.02
CA SER A 5 18.67 14.23 10.82
C SER A 5 19.51 13.16 10.11
N PRO A 6 20.84 13.13 10.30
CA PRO A 6 21.74 12.24 9.58
C PRO A 6 21.50 10.75 9.85
N ASP A 7 21.05 10.42 11.06
CA ASP A 7 20.86 9.03 11.53
C ASP A 7 19.41 8.54 11.38
N THR A 8 18.56 9.28 10.67
CA THR A 8 17.13 8.95 10.51
C THR A 8 16.85 8.42 9.12
N LYS A 9 16.41 7.17 9.04
CA LYS A 9 15.86 6.57 7.82
C LYS A 9 14.49 7.19 7.52
N THR A 10 14.33 7.78 6.34
CA THR A 10 13.07 8.42 5.94
C THR A 10 12.21 7.48 5.10
N PHE A 11 10.89 7.50 5.31
CA PHE A 11 9.92 6.79 4.46
C PHE A 11 9.07 7.82 3.72
N ALA A 12 9.09 7.77 2.38
CA ALA A 12 8.27 8.61 1.52
C ALA A 12 7.16 7.76 0.90
N PHE A 13 5.92 8.25 0.91
CA PHE A 13 4.78 7.58 0.29
C PHE A 13 4.27 8.40 -0.89
N ILE A 14 4.08 7.75 -2.03
CA ILE A 14 3.64 8.42 -3.26
C ILE A 14 2.69 7.51 -4.05
N GLY A 15 1.61 8.05 -4.60
CA GLY A 15 0.77 7.32 -5.54
C GLY A 15 1.44 7.20 -6.91
N ASP A 16 1.13 6.16 -7.68
CA ASP A 16 1.59 5.96 -9.06
C ASP A 16 1.39 7.17 -9.99
N SER A 17 0.22 7.80 -9.94
CA SER A 17 -0.06 9.00 -10.74
C SER A 17 0.83 10.18 -10.36
N THR A 18 1.01 10.45 -9.06
CA THR A 18 1.92 11.49 -8.56
C THR A 18 3.37 11.14 -8.87
N PHE A 19 3.73 9.86 -8.82
CA PHE A 19 5.05 9.37 -9.19
C PHE A 19 5.41 9.81 -10.62
N PHE A 20 4.51 9.56 -11.58
CA PHE A 20 4.72 9.99 -12.96
C PHE A 20 4.63 11.51 -13.16
N ALA A 21 3.73 12.19 -12.43
CA ALA A 21 3.51 13.63 -12.62
C ALA A 21 4.66 14.48 -12.08
N SER A 22 5.19 14.15 -10.90
CA SER A 22 6.19 14.97 -10.22
C SER A 22 7.17 14.20 -9.31
N GLY A 23 6.93 12.91 -9.06
CA GLY A 23 7.76 12.12 -8.15
C GLY A 23 9.14 11.76 -8.69
N ILE A 24 9.26 11.47 -10.00
CA ILE A 24 10.52 11.00 -10.61
C ILE A 24 11.68 11.97 -10.35
N THR A 25 11.45 13.28 -10.45
CA THR A 25 12.51 14.28 -10.20
C THR A 25 12.98 14.27 -8.74
N GLY A 26 12.07 13.98 -7.80
CA GLY A 26 12.41 13.75 -6.39
C GLY A 26 13.32 12.53 -6.22
N VAL A 27 13.00 11.41 -6.89
CA VAL A 27 13.83 10.19 -6.85
C VAL A 27 15.23 10.46 -7.42
N VAL A 28 15.33 11.15 -8.55
CA VAL A 28 16.62 11.51 -9.16
C VAL A 28 17.47 12.31 -8.18
N ASN A 29 16.88 13.31 -7.52
CA ASN A 29 17.59 14.11 -6.54
C ASN A 29 18.00 13.30 -5.31
N ALA A 30 17.15 12.38 -4.84
CA ALA A 30 17.47 11.50 -3.71
C ALA A 30 18.65 10.58 -4.03
N VAL A 31 18.65 9.95 -5.21
CA VAL A 31 19.74 9.08 -5.67
C VAL A 31 21.04 9.87 -5.82
N TYR A 32 20.99 11.04 -6.49
CA TYR A 32 22.16 11.89 -6.70
C TYR A 32 22.81 12.36 -5.40
N ASN A 33 22.01 12.64 -4.37
CA ASN A 33 22.50 13.09 -3.06
C ASN A 33 22.68 11.94 -2.05
N GLU A 34 22.62 10.68 -2.50
CA GLU A 34 22.76 9.46 -1.69
C GLU A 34 21.85 9.45 -0.44
N ALA A 35 20.61 9.94 -0.59
CA ALA A 35 19.64 10.05 0.50
C ALA A 35 19.38 8.68 1.16
N ASP A 36 19.21 8.66 2.47
CA ASP A 36 18.90 7.42 3.20
C ASP A 36 17.38 7.29 3.40
N GLU A 37 16.71 6.85 2.34
CA GLU A 37 15.25 6.82 2.26
C GLU A 37 14.68 5.54 1.64
N VAL A 38 13.46 5.21 2.03
CA VAL A 38 12.63 4.17 1.43
C VAL A 38 11.45 4.85 0.74
N ILE A 39 11.35 4.68 -0.57
CA ILE A 39 10.28 5.23 -1.39
C ILE A 39 9.20 4.17 -1.58
N CYS A 40 8.03 4.38 -0.99
CA CYS A 40 6.87 3.52 -1.09
C CYS A 40 5.92 4.06 -2.18
N VAL A 41 5.92 3.43 -3.35
CA VAL A 41 5.00 3.73 -4.45
C VAL A 41 3.73 2.88 -4.29
N LEU A 42 2.58 3.54 -4.21
CA LEU A 42 1.26 2.92 -4.14
C LEU A 42 0.68 2.83 -5.56
N ASP A 43 0.86 1.68 -6.21
CA ASP A 43 0.37 1.39 -7.56
C ASP A 43 -1.02 0.75 -7.49
N ASN A 44 -2.04 1.57 -7.70
CA ASN A 44 -3.41 1.09 -7.89
C ASN A 44 -3.87 1.17 -9.35
N SER A 45 -2.94 1.49 -10.26
CA SER A 45 -3.14 1.66 -11.69
C SER A 45 -4.30 2.60 -12.03
N THR A 46 -4.50 3.66 -11.24
CA THR A 46 -5.53 4.68 -11.45
C THR A 46 -5.24 6.00 -10.71
N THR A 47 -5.90 7.10 -11.10
CA THR A 47 -5.94 8.35 -10.31
C THR A 47 -7.18 8.37 -9.42
N ALA A 48 -7.11 7.68 -8.29
CA ALA A 48 -8.27 7.50 -7.41
C ALA A 48 -8.88 8.82 -6.89
N MET A 49 -8.05 9.81 -6.53
CA MET A 49 -8.53 11.03 -5.86
C MET A 49 -9.11 12.09 -6.82
N THR A 50 -8.67 12.13 -8.08
CA THR A 50 -9.01 13.20 -9.04
C THR A 50 -9.90 12.73 -10.18
N GLY A 51 -10.59 11.59 -9.98
CA GLY A 51 -11.63 11.13 -10.90
C GLY A 51 -11.13 10.27 -12.07
N GLN A 52 -10.14 9.39 -11.83
CA GLN A 52 -9.77 8.29 -12.74
C GLN A 52 -9.24 8.76 -14.11
N GLN A 53 -8.65 9.95 -14.14
CA GLN A 53 -7.84 10.44 -15.25
C GLN A 53 -6.77 9.40 -15.67
N PRO A 54 -6.59 9.18 -16.98
CA PRO A 54 -5.51 8.35 -17.49
C PRO A 54 -4.15 8.95 -17.12
N HIS A 55 -3.19 8.08 -16.84
CA HIS A 55 -1.80 8.45 -16.58
C HIS A 55 -0.87 7.34 -17.12
N PRO A 56 0.46 7.54 -17.19
CA PRO A 56 1.35 6.58 -17.83
C PRO A 56 1.33 5.14 -17.28
N GLY A 57 0.76 4.92 -16.09
CA GLY A 57 0.57 3.60 -15.49
C GLY A 57 -0.74 2.89 -15.87
N THR A 58 -1.72 3.59 -16.46
CA THR A 58 -3.02 2.98 -16.84
C THR A 58 -2.94 2.21 -18.15
N GLY A 59 -2.03 2.58 -19.06
CA GLY A 59 -1.93 2.00 -20.41
C GLY A 59 -3.05 2.46 -21.35
N VAL A 60 -3.72 3.57 -21.00
CA VAL A 60 -4.75 4.20 -21.82
C VAL A 60 -4.42 5.67 -21.94
N THR A 61 -4.34 6.19 -23.16
CA THR A 61 -4.04 7.61 -23.41
C THR A 61 -5.26 8.49 -23.14
N MET A 62 -5.05 9.81 -23.08
CA MET A 62 -6.16 10.77 -22.98
C MET A 62 -7.15 10.69 -24.16
N MET A 63 -6.70 10.15 -25.30
CA MET A 63 -7.53 9.94 -26.50
C MET A 63 -8.29 8.60 -26.47
N GLY A 64 -8.15 7.81 -25.40
CA GLY A 64 -8.79 6.49 -25.25
C GLY A 64 -8.05 5.35 -25.97
N GLU A 65 -6.85 5.61 -26.48
CA GLU A 65 -6.05 4.59 -27.17
C GLU A 65 -5.32 3.71 -26.16
N ILE A 66 -5.24 2.41 -26.44
CA ILE A 66 -4.47 1.46 -25.63
C ILE A 66 -2.98 1.61 -26.00
N THR A 67 -2.14 1.77 -24.98
CA THR A 67 -0.69 1.91 -25.13
C THR A 67 0.04 1.10 -24.05
N GLU A 68 1.34 0.90 -24.26
CA GLU A 68 2.20 0.25 -23.29
C GLU A 68 2.29 1.07 -22.00
N LYS A 69 2.21 0.39 -20.86
CA LYS A 69 2.35 1.02 -19.55
C LYS A 69 3.81 1.37 -19.29
N VAL A 70 4.05 2.53 -18.71
CA VAL A 70 5.37 2.84 -18.16
C VAL A 70 5.56 2.02 -16.89
N ASP A 71 6.58 1.16 -16.87
CA ASP A 71 6.91 0.33 -15.71
C ASP A 71 7.66 1.17 -14.64
N ILE A 72 7.02 1.37 -13.49
CA ILE A 72 7.57 2.09 -12.33
C ILE A 72 8.89 1.46 -11.86
N GLU A 73 8.99 0.12 -11.83
CA GLU A 73 10.21 -0.58 -11.44
C GLU A 73 11.35 -0.29 -12.43
N ALA A 74 11.06 -0.31 -13.73
CA ALA A 74 12.05 -0.01 -14.76
C ALA A 74 12.54 1.45 -14.65
N VAL A 75 11.64 2.39 -14.39
CA VAL A 75 12.00 3.80 -14.16
C VAL A 75 12.89 3.95 -12.93
N LEU A 76 12.52 3.35 -11.79
CA LEU A 76 13.31 3.41 -10.55
C LEU A 76 14.71 2.81 -10.74
N LYS A 77 14.80 1.64 -11.39
CA LYS A 77 16.09 1.02 -11.72
C LYS A 77 16.91 1.89 -12.68
N GLY A 78 16.27 2.47 -13.70
CA GLY A 78 16.92 3.36 -14.66
C GLY A 78 17.48 4.65 -14.05
N VAL A 79 16.83 5.17 -13.01
CA VAL A 79 17.31 6.33 -12.22
C VAL A 79 18.50 5.97 -11.32
N GLY A 80 18.71 4.69 -11.01
CA GLY A 80 19.82 4.21 -10.18
C GLY A 80 19.43 3.77 -8.77
N VAL A 81 18.15 3.49 -8.52
CA VAL A 81 17.71 2.91 -7.24
C VAL A 81 18.21 1.47 -7.14
N GLY A 82 19.08 1.19 -6.16
CA GLY A 82 19.78 -0.09 -6.05
C GLY A 82 18.91 -1.26 -5.59
N PHE A 83 17.86 -0.99 -4.81
CA PHE A 83 16.90 -1.99 -4.35
C PHE A 83 15.48 -1.57 -4.71
N VAL A 84 14.80 -2.39 -5.51
CA VAL A 84 13.39 -2.21 -5.85
C VAL A 84 12.67 -3.54 -5.69
N LYS A 85 11.55 -3.55 -4.95
CA LYS A 85 10.73 -4.76 -4.76
C LYS A 85 9.25 -4.46 -4.93
N LYS A 86 8.57 -5.28 -5.73
CA LYS A 86 7.10 -5.27 -5.89
C LYS A 86 6.47 -6.23 -4.88
N VAL A 87 5.43 -5.78 -4.18
CA VAL A 87 4.72 -6.59 -3.18
C VAL A 87 3.23 -6.29 -3.22
N ASP A 88 2.40 -7.31 -3.01
CA ASP A 88 0.97 -7.12 -2.74
C ASP A 88 0.76 -6.69 -1.28
N PRO A 89 0.26 -5.46 -1.01
CA PRO A 89 0.01 -5.01 0.36
C PRO A 89 -1.04 -5.84 1.09
N MET A 90 -1.87 -6.64 0.39
CA MET A 90 -2.86 -7.53 0.99
C MET A 90 -2.24 -8.82 1.55
N ASN A 91 -0.99 -9.13 1.22
CA ASN A 91 -0.20 -10.17 1.90
C ASN A 91 0.61 -9.54 3.04
N HIS A 92 0.03 -9.52 4.25
CA HIS A 92 0.59 -8.77 5.37
C HIS A 92 2.01 -9.22 5.75
N LYS A 93 2.25 -10.53 5.78
CA LYS A 93 3.56 -11.10 6.15
C LYS A 93 4.65 -10.70 5.16
N GLU A 94 4.35 -10.81 3.87
CA GLU A 94 5.28 -10.47 2.81
C GLU A 94 5.56 -8.96 2.77
N ALA A 95 4.51 -8.13 2.92
CA ALA A 95 4.64 -6.68 3.01
C ALA A 95 5.55 -6.24 4.16
N VAL A 96 5.35 -6.80 5.36
CA VAL A 96 6.20 -6.50 6.53
C VAL A 96 7.65 -6.92 6.28
N LEU A 97 7.88 -8.09 5.67
CA LEU A 97 9.23 -8.55 5.36
C LEU A 97 9.92 -7.62 4.36
N ALA A 98 9.23 -7.24 3.28
CA ALA A 98 9.78 -6.35 2.27
C ALA A 98 10.10 -4.95 2.82
N VAL A 99 9.26 -4.41 3.71
CA VAL A 99 9.54 -3.15 4.42
C VAL A 99 10.81 -3.27 5.25
N LYS A 100 11.00 -4.38 5.98
CA LYS A 100 12.23 -4.62 6.76
C LYS A 100 13.47 -4.74 5.88
N GLU A 101 13.37 -5.46 4.76
CA GLU A 101 14.47 -5.58 3.79
C GLU A 101 14.86 -4.22 3.21
N ALA A 102 13.90 -3.43 2.74
CA ALA A 102 14.15 -2.10 2.18
C ALA A 102 14.73 -1.14 3.23
N ALA A 103 14.21 -1.17 4.46
CA ALA A 103 14.71 -0.35 5.56
C ALA A 103 16.16 -0.66 5.94
N ALA A 104 16.61 -1.90 5.75
CA ALA A 104 17.99 -2.32 6.02
C ALA A 104 18.99 -1.90 4.92
N VAL A 105 18.51 -1.53 3.73
CA VAL A 105 19.38 -1.04 2.64
C VAL A 105 19.89 0.36 3.01
N LYS A 106 21.20 0.60 2.89
CA LYS A 106 21.77 1.94 3.02
C LYS A 106 21.57 2.72 1.73
N GLY A 107 21.11 3.97 1.83
CA GLY A 107 20.81 4.81 0.66
C GLY A 107 19.35 4.68 0.21
N VAL A 108 19.11 4.96 -1.07
CA VAL A 108 17.76 4.97 -1.65
C VAL A 108 17.32 3.56 -2.00
N SER A 109 16.16 3.16 -1.48
CA SER A 109 15.47 1.92 -1.81
C SER A 109 14.01 2.21 -2.14
N ALA A 110 13.36 1.32 -2.89
CA ALA A 110 11.97 1.50 -3.26
C ALA A 110 11.14 0.23 -3.10
N LEU A 111 9.89 0.43 -2.67
CA LEU A 111 8.86 -0.59 -2.60
C LEU A 111 7.69 -0.16 -3.47
N ILE A 112 7.19 -1.07 -4.29
CA ILE A 112 6.00 -0.84 -5.11
C ILE A 112 4.90 -1.73 -4.54
N PHE A 113 3.97 -1.12 -3.80
CA PHE A 113 2.77 -1.79 -3.30
C PHE A 113 1.71 -1.77 -4.39
N LYS A 114 1.48 -2.93 -5.01
CA LYS A 114 0.56 -3.05 -6.13
C LYS A 114 -0.74 -3.72 -5.70
N SER A 115 -1.85 -2.98 -5.76
CA SER A 115 -3.19 -3.52 -5.44
C SER A 115 -4.27 -2.69 -6.13
N PRO A 116 -5.35 -3.30 -6.66
CA PRO A 116 -6.45 -2.56 -7.29
C PRO A 116 -7.07 -1.53 -6.34
N CYS A 117 -7.57 -0.42 -6.91
CA CYS A 117 -8.27 0.60 -6.15
C CYS A 117 -9.65 0.09 -5.69
N VAL A 118 -9.89 0.13 -4.37
CA VAL A 118 -11.16 -0.30 -3.76
C VAL A 118 -12.38 0.52 -4.21
N SER A 119 -12.16 1.77 -4.65
CA SER A 119 -13.23 2.62 -5.18
C SER A 119 -13.67 2.22 -6.59
N LEU A 120 -12.79 1.55 -7.34
CA LEU A 120 -13.08 1.02 -8.67
C LEU A 120 -13.59 -0.43 -8.62
N PHE A 121 -12.94 -1.22 -7.77
CA PHE A 121 -13.19 -2.64 -7.63
C PHE A 121 -13.66 -2.91 -6.20
N ARG A 122 -14.97 -2.78 -5.99
CA ARG A 122 -15.57 -3.21 -4.72
C ARG A 122 -15.63 -4.73 -4.67
N SER A 123 -15.17 -5.29 -3.54
CA SER A 123 -15.29 -6.72 -3.29
C SER A 123 -16.75 -7.09 -3.04
N ASP A 124 -17.15 -8.27 -3.52
CA ASP A 124 -18.38 -8.96 -3.15
C ASP A 124 -18.28 -9.64 -1.77
N LYS A 125 -17.21 -9.36 -1.01
CA LYS A 125 -16.91 -10.01 0.26
C LYS A 125 -16.76 -9.00 1.38
N GLN A 126 -17.05 -9.46 2.59
CA GLN A 126 -16.84 -8.72 3.83
C GLN A 126 -16.24 -9.62 4.90
N ALA A 127 -15.52 -8.99 5.81
CA ALA A 127 -15.07 -9.67 7.02
C ALA A 127 -16.24 -9.86 7.98
N HIS A 128 -16.23 -10.99 8.69
CA HIS A 128 -17.19 -11.33 9.72
C HIS A 128 -16.45 -11.79 10.97
N ILE A 129 -16.91 -11.36 12.13
CA ILE A 129 -16.29 -11.70 13.42
C ILE A 129 -17.20 -12.67 14.15
N ASP A 130 -16.63 -13.81 14.55
CA ASP A 130 -17.22 -14.77 15.48
C ASP A 130 -17.05 -14.21 16.92
N GLU A 131 -18.15 -13.73 17.50
CA GLU A 131 -18.13 -13.12 18.83
C GLU A 131 -17.73 -14.10 19.93
N ASP A 132 -18.06 -15.39 19.80
CA ASP A 132 -17.75 -16.41 20.80
C ASP A 132 -16.23 -16.67 20.84
N LYS A 133 -15.58 -16.69 19.68
CA LYS A 133 -14.11 -16.85 19.59
C LYS A 133 -13.35 -15.56 19.88
N CYS A 134 -13.96 -14.41 19.70
CA CYS A 134 -13.27 -13.13 19.85
C CYS A 134 -12.88 -12.87 21.31
N ILE A 135 -11.58 -12.81 21.60
CA ILE A 135 -11.07 -12.58 22.97
C ILE A 135 -10.93 -11.10 23.36
N GLY A 136 -11.43 -10.17 22.54
CA GLY A 136 -11.38 -8.73 22.86
C GLY A 136 -9.98 -8.09 22.85
N CYS A 137 -8.96 -8.73 22.28
CA CYS A 137 -7.56 -8.27 22.32
C CYS A 137 -7.25 -7.00 21.49
N ARG A 138 -8.17 -6.56 20.62
CA ARG A 138 -8.06 -5.37 19.75
C ARG A 138 -6.92 -5.36 18.74
N LYS A 139 -6.18 -6.47 18.56
CA LYS A 139 -5.06 -6.54 17.62
C LYS A 139 -5.45 -6.17 16.18
N CYS A 140 -6.60 -6.66 15.71
CA CYS A 140 -7.15 -6.34 14.39
C CYS A 140 -7.44 -4.84 14.18
N ILE A 141 -7.74 -4.11 15.25
CA ILE A 141 -8.00 -2.66 15.21
C ILE A 141 -6.68 -1.91 15.24
N ASN A 142 -5.84 -2.19 16.24
CA ASN A 142 -4.66 -1.37 16.54
C ASN A 142 -3.52 -1.55 15.51
N GLU A 143 -3.33 -2.76 14.98
CA GLU A 143 -2.22 -3.02 14.06
C GLU A 143 -2.54 -2.65 12.60
N ILE A 144 -3.83 -2.66 12.23
CA ILE A 144 -4.26 -2.36 10.85
C ILE A 144 -4.77 -0.92 10.72
N GLY A 145 -5.42 -0.38 11.76
CA GLY A 145 -6.08 0.93 11.69
C GLY A 145 -7.26 0.95 10.71
N CYS A 146 -7.94 -0.19 10.53
CA CYS A 146 -9.02 -0.31 9.55
C CYS A 146 -10.24 0.53 9.98
N PRO A 147 -10.77 1.42 9.12
CA PRO A 147 -11.96 2.20 9.46
C PRO A 147 -13.25 1.35 9.52
N GLY A 148 -13.24 0.16 8.89
CA GLY A 148 -14.36 -0.80 8.95
C GLY A 148 -14.38 -1.69 10.19
N LEU A 149 -13.49 -1.45 11.18
CA LEU A 149 -13.49 -2.16 12.45
C LEU A 149 -13.79 -1.19 13.60
N TYR A 150 -14.70 -1.58 14.49
CA TYR A 150 -14.97 -0.83 15.71
C TYR A 150 -15.02 -1.76 16.93
N PHE A 151 -14.96 -1.17 18.12
CA PHE A 151 -14.95 -1.91 19.38
C PHE A 151 -16.18 -1.56 20.21
N LYS A 152 -16.93 -2.58 20.63
CA LYS A 152 -18.14 -2.43 21.44
C LYS A 152 -18.34 -3.66 22.32
N ASP A 153 -18.80 -3.46 23.55
CA ASP A 153 -19.14 -4.53 24.50
C ASP A 153 -18.02 -5.56 24.72
N GLY A 154 -16.76 -5.09 24.74
CA GLY A 154 -15.60 -5.95 24.95
C GLY A 154 -15.17 -6.78 23.72
N LYS A 155 -15.83 -6.62 22.58
CA LYS A 155 -15.58 -7.37 21.34
C LYS A 155 -15.32 -6.43 20.15
N ALA A 156 -14.64 -6.96 19.14
CA ALA A 156 -14.47 -6.27 17.86
C ALA A 156 -15.67 -6.58 16.96
N HIS A 157 -16.09 -5.58 16.19
CA HIS A 157 -17.23 -5.63 15.27
C HIS A 157 -16.84 -5.03 13.92
N ILE A 158 -17.59 -5.40 12.87
CA ILE A 158 -17.38 -4.92 11.50
C ILE A 158 -18.45 -3.89 11.15
N ASP A 159 -18.03 -2.74 10.62
CA ASP A 159 -18.91 -1.82 9.91
C ASP A 159 -18.99 -2.26 8.45
N GLU A 160 -20.12 -2.86 8.07
CA GLU A 160 -20.36 -3.37 6.71
C GLU A 160 -20.29 -2.27 5.65
N ALA A 161 -20.69 -1.03 5.96
CA ALA A 161 -20.65 0.07 5.00
C ALA A 161 -19.22 0.49 4.64
N GLN A 162 -18.27 0.27 5.55
CA GLN A 162 -16.86 0.63 5.39
C GLN A 162 -15.94 -0.56 5.08
N CYS A 163 -16.42 -1.79 5.28
CA CYS A 163 -15.63 -2.99 5.05
C CYS A 163 -15.47 -3.29 3.55
N ASN A 164 -14.21 -3.31 3.09
CA ASN A 164 -13.87 -3.64 1.69
C ASN A 164 -13.50 -5.11 1.47
N GLY A 165 -13.60 -5.97 2.50
CA GLY A 165 -13.31 -7.40 2.36
C GLY A 165 -11.84 -7.76 2.11
N CYS A 166 -10.89 -6.89 2.44
CA CYS A 166 -9.47 -7.07 2.09
C CYS A 166 -8.76 -8.25 2.77
N GLY A 167 -9.31 -8.79 3.86
CA GLY A 167 -8.75 -9.97 4.55
C GLY A 167 -7.52 -9.70 5.42
N LEU A 168 -7.05 -8.47 5.57
CA LEU A 168 -5.90 -8.18 6.45
C LEU A 168 -6.19 -8.52 7.91
N CYS A 169 -7.43 -8.27 8.37
CA CYS A 169 -7.84 -8.56 9.74
C CYS A 169 -7.84 -10.05 10.08
N THR A 170 -8.10 -10.93 9.10
CA THR A 170 -8.06 -12.39 9.33
C THR A 170 -6.64 -12.87 9.55
N GLN A 171 -5.66 -12.27 8.87
CA GLN A 171 -4.25 -12.65 8.96
C GLN A 171 -3.60 -12.31 10.31
N ILE A 172 -4.19 -11.36 11.06
CA ILE A 172 -3.62 -10.83 12.30
C ILE A 172 -4.31 -11.36 13.55
N CYS A 173 -5.52 -11.92 13.42
CA CYS A 173 -6.30 -12.44 14.53
C CYS A 173 -5.61 -13.67 15.15
N PRO A 174 -5.20 -13.62 16.44
CA PRO A 174 -4.43 -14.72 17.05
C PRO A 174 -5.29 -15.96 17.33
N VAL A 175 -6.62 -15.81 17.36
CA VAL A 175 -7.58 -16.87 17.71
C VAL A 175 -8.45 -17.28 16.51
N GLY A 176 -8.17 -16.75 15.31
CA GLY A 176 -8.93 -17.10 14.11
C GLY A 176 -10.43 -16.77 14.22
N ALA A 177 -10.78 -15.68 14.90
CA ALA A 177 -12.17 -15.25 15.09
C ALA A 177 -12.73 -14.43 13.92
N ILE A 178 -11.99 -14.26 12.83
CA ILE A 178 -12.38 -13.39 11.71
C ILE A 178 -12.26 -14.18 10.40
N ASP A 179 -13.37 -14.24 9.66
CA ASP A 179 -13.48 -14.92 8.37
C ASP A 179 -13.96 -13.96 7.28
N ILE A 180 -13.77 -14.34 6.02
CA ILE A 180 -14.29 -13.60 4.85
C ILE A 180 -15.52 -14.31 4.31
N LYS A 181 -16.66 -13.62 4.28
CA LYS A 181 -17.92 -14.12 3.72
C LYS A 181 -18.28 -13.33 2.46
N LYS A 182 -18.95 -13.98 1.51
CA LYS A 182 -19.57 -13.28 0.38
C LYS A 182 -20.84 -12.59 0.84
N LEU A 183 -21.04 -11.37 0.35
CA LEU A 183 -22.33 -10.69 0.36
C LEU A 183 -23.27 -11.48 -0.55
N VAL A 184 -24.40 -11.92 0.00
CA VAL A 184 -25.50 -12.55 -0.76
C VAL A 184 -26.34 -11.46 -1.40
#